data_AF-A0A526XQX6-F1
#
_entry.id   AF-A0A526XQX6-F1
#
_cell.length_a   1.000
_cell.length_b   1.000
_cell.length_c   1.000
_cell.angle_alpha   90.00
_cell.angle_beta   90.00
_cell.angle_gamma   90.00
#
_symmetry.space_group_name_H-M   'P 1'
#
loop_
_entity.id
_entity.type
_entity.pdbx_description
1 polymer ?
#
loop_
_entity_poly.entity_id
_entity_poly.type
_entity_poly.pdbx_seq_one_letter_code
_entity_poly.pdbx_strand_id
1 'polypeptide(L)' 'MQRSVRLKSFELVARDINDVDVDLLHALSISVRWPHRPKDWDLLRRAGHGIVAVDGIGRVF' A
#
# COMPACT_ATOMS: atom_id res chain seq x y z
N MET A 1 6.90 -13.03 -13.72
CA MET A 1 7.53 -12.44 -12.51
C MET A 1 6.57 -12.69 -11.35
N GLN A 2 7.01 -13.31 -10.25
CA GLN A 2 6.13 -13.60 -9.11
C GLN A 2 5.61 -12.29 -8.51
N ARG A 3 4.27 -12.17 -8.42
CA ARG A 3 3.57 -11.00 -7.87
C ARG A 3 3.14 -11.19 -6.41
N SER A 4 3.49 -12.32 -5.78
CA SER A 4 3.17 -12.56 -4.37
C SER A 4 4.39 -13.04 -3.59
N VAL A 5 4.41 -12.69 -2.30
CA VAL A 5 5.41 -13.09 -1.30
C VAL A 5 4.69 -13.60 -0.07
N ARG A 6 5.14 -14.74 0.46
CA ARG A 6 4.62 -15.26 1.72
C ARG A 6 5.36 -14.64 2.90
N LEU A 7 4.63 -13.95 3.76
CA LEU A 7 5.15 -13.28 4.94
C LEU A 7 4.53 -13.94 6.20
N LYS A 8 5.30 -14.81 6.83
CA LYS A 8 4.84 -15.70 7.92
C LYS A 8 3.60 -16.50 7.48
N SER A 9 2.44 -16.22 8.07
CA SER A 9 1.17 -16.89 7.81
C SER A 9 0.34 -16.20 6.71
N PHE A 10 0.78 -15.08 6.17
CA PHE A 10 0.04 -14.30 5.18
C PHE A 10 0.68 -14.42 3.80
N GLU A 11 -0.16 -14.49 2.76
CA GLU A 11 0.27 -14.24 1.39
C GLU A 11 0.01 -12.77 1.06
N LEU A 12 1.05 -12.08 0.62
CA LEU A 12 0.98 -10.69 0.17
C LEU A 12 1.09 -10.65 -1.35
N VAL A 13 0.20 -9.93 -1.99
CA VAL A 13 0.20 -9.70 -3.43
C VAL A 13 0.58 -8.24 -3.69
N ALA A 14 1.55 -8.03 -4.56
CA ALA A 14 1.89 -6.70 -5.05
C ALA A 14 0.78 -6.21 -6.00
N ARG A 15 0.23 -5.04 -5.67
CA ARG A 15 -0.78 -4.34 -6.48
C ARG A 15 -0.27 -2.97 -6.89
N ASP A 16 -0.92 -2.38 -7.90
CA ASP A 16 -0.73 -0.97 -8.19
C ASP A 16 -1.26 -0.15 -7.01
N ILE A 17 -0.50 0.88 -6.62
CA ILE A 17 -0.87 1.73 -5.48
C ILE A 17 -2.19 2.49 -5.70
N ASN A 18 -2.61 2.67 -6.96
CA ASN A 18 -3.87 3.33 -7.32
C ASN A 18 -5.11 2.46 -7.08
N ASP A 19 -4.94 1.14 -6.93
CA ASP A 19 -6.04 0.19 -6.71
C ASP A 19 -6.54 0.14 -5.27
N VAL A 20 -5.88 0.87 -4.36
CA VAL A 20 -6.10 0.78 -2.91
C VAL A 20 -6.76 2.07 -2.40
N ASP A 21 -7.49 2.00 -1.30
CA ASP A 21 -8.02 3.20 -0.64
C ASP A 21 -6.87 4.10 -0.14
N VAL A 22 -6.98 5.40 -0.37
CA VAL A 22 -5.99 6.39 0.09
C VAL A 22 -5.90 6.42 1.62
N ASP A 23 -7.01 6.13 2.32
CA ASP A 23 -7.04 6.12 3.77
C ASP A 23 -6.21 4.95 4.36
N LEU A 24 -6.14 3.82 3.65
CA LEU A 24 -5.28 2.70 4.04
C LEU A 24 -3.80 3.03 3.87
N LEU A 25 -3.43 3.75 2.82
CA LEU A 25 -2.05 4.24 2.65
C LEU A 25 -1.69 5.27 3.73
N HIS A 26 -2.61 6.17 4.05
CA HIS A 26 -2.44 7.13 5.12
C HIS A 26 -2.22 6.43 6.47
N ALA A 27 -3.07 5.45 6.80
CA ALA A 27 -2.93 4.65 8.02
C ALA A 27 -1.58 3.91 8.09
N LEU A 28 -1.13 3.31 6.98
CA LEU A 28 0.18 2.67 6.90
C LEU A 28 1.30 3.68 7.19
N SER A 29 1.25 4.86 6.54
CA SER A 29 2.24 5.93 6.70
C SER A 29 2.42 6.35 8.17
N ILE A 30 1.30 6.44 8.91
CA ILE A 30 1.32 6.73 10.34
C ILE A 30 1.98 5.59 11.11
N SER A 31 1.58 4.34 10.84
CA SER A 31 2.06 3.17 11.57
C SER A 31 3.57 2.94 11.45
N VAL A 32 4.16 3.31 10.31
CA VAL A 32 5.62 3.21 10.06
C VAL A 32 6.38 4.47 10.46
N ARG A 33 5.72 5.42 11.14
CA ARG A 33 6.29 6.71 11.58
C ARG A 33 6.80 7.60 10.44
N TRP A 34 6.17 7.51 9.27
CA TRP A 34 6.38 8.41 8.14
C TRP A 34 5.06 9.09 7.73
N PRO A 35 4.56 10.02 8.56
CA PRO A 35 3.17 10.48 8.47
C PRO A 35 2.98 11.45 7.30
N HIS A 36 2.43 10.94 6.20
CA HIS A 36 1.95 11.75 5.09
C HIS A 36 0.49 12.13 5.29
N ARG A 37 0.08 13.32 4.83
CA ARG A 37 -1.34 13.69 4.79
C ARG A 37 -2.03 12.89 3.68
N PRO A 38 -3.35 12.62 3.76
CA PRO A 38 -4.07 11.94 2.67
C PRO A 38 -3.87 12.63 1.30
N LYS A 39 -3.86 13.96 1.26
CA LYS A 39 -3.61 14.75 0.03
C LYS A 39 -2.21 14.54 -0.56
N ASP A 40 -1.22 14.19 0.26
CA ASP A 40 0.14 13.90 -0.22
C ASP A 40 0.14 12.56 -0.98
N TRP A 41 -0.62 11.57 -0.50
CA TRP A 41 -0.79 10.29 -1.19
C TRP A 41 -1.46 10.44 -2.54
N ASP A 42 -2.48 11.30 -2.63
CA ASP A 42 -3.11 11.65 -3.90
C ASP A 42 -2.11 12.26 -4.90
N LEU A 43 -1.19 13.11 -4.42
CA LEU A 43 -0.14 13.68 -5.26
C LEU A 43 0.84 12.59 -5.72
N LEU A 44 1.31 11.74 -4.80
CA LEU A 44 2.26 10.65 -5.11
C LEU A 44 1.68 9.67 -6.15
N ARG A 45 0.40 9.34 -6.02
CA ARG A 45 -0.33 8.48 -6.96
C ARG A 45 -0.44 9.08 -8.36
N ARG A 46 -0.69 10.40 -8.45
CA ARG A 46 -0.80 11.09 -9.75
C ARG A 46 0.55 11.34 -10.41
N ALA A 47 1.57 11.64 -9.62
CA ALA A 47 2.88 12.05 -10.13
C ALA A 47 3.85 10.89 -10.36
N GLY A 48 3.53 9.69 -9.85
CA GLY A 48 4.45 8.55 -9.88
C GLY A 48 3.76 7.22 -10.16
N HIS A 49 4.59 6.16 -10.12
CA HIS A 49 4.16 4.77 -10.19
C HIS A 49 4.60 4.08 -8.90
N GLY A 50 3.65 3.47 -8.20
CA GLY A 50 3.90 2.83 -6.92
C GLY A 50 3.31 1.43 -6.87
N ILE A 51 3.91 0.60 -6.02
CA ILE A 51 3.38 -0.70 -5.66
C ILE A 51 3.01 -0.71 -4.18
N VAL A 52 2.02 -1.51 -3.84
CA VAL A 52 1.59 -1.74 -2.46
C VAL A 52 1.37 -3.22 -2.23
N ALA A 53 1.76 -3.74 -1.06
CA ALA A 53 1.54 -5.13 -0.70
C ALA A 53 0.19 -5.26 -0.01
N VAL A 54 -0.64 -6.19 -0.48
CA VAL A 54 -1.99 -6.42 0.05
C VAL A 54 -2.19 -7.90 0.37
N ASP A 55 -2.77 -8.21 1.52
CA ASP A 55 -3.10 -9.60 1.87
C ASP A 55 -4.49 -10.04 1.39
N GLY A 56 -4.83 -11.31 1.64
CA GLY A 56 -6.10 -11.91 1.21
C GLY A 56 -7.37 -11.31 1.80
N ILE A 57 -7.27 -10.44 2.81
CA ILE A 57 -8.43 -9.72 3.39
C ILE A 57 -8.39 -8.22 3.13
N GLY A 58 -7.43 -7.75 2.30
CA GLY A 58 -7.33 -6.35 1.90
C GLY A 58 -6.51 -5.46 2.84
N ARG A 59 -5.75 -6.02 3.79
CA ARG A 59 -4.84 -5.22 4.62
C ARG A 59 -3.62 -4.80 3.81
N VAL A 60 -3.15 -3.58 4.07
CA VAL A 60 -2.05 -2.92 3.36
C VAL A 60 -0.77 -2.96 4.19
N PHE A 61 0.36 -3.27 3.54
CA PHE A 61 1.70 -3.40 4.11
C PHE A 61 2.75 -2.65 3.27
#